data_AF-A0A829M0Z6-F1
#
_entry.id   AF-A0A829M0Z6-F1
#
_cell.length_a   1.000
_cell.length_b   1.000
_cell.length_c   1.000
_cell.angle_alpha   90.00
_cell.angle_beta   90.00
_cell.angle_gamma   90.00
#
_symmetry.space_group_name_H-M   'P 1'
#
loop_
_entity.id
_entity.type
_entity.pdbx_description
1 polymer ?
#
loop_
_entity_poly.entity_id
_entity_poly.type
_entity_poly.pdbx_seq_one_letter_code
_entity_poly.pdbx_strand_id
1 'polypeptide(L)'
;MGVDGYSIGAMNGATLSTQITFVIGEDGTTGKVVEIVPAQTPTANEKDYTWEYVYSPKAQSFTVTYVDDTTGEELTDHDFTLSGVTDRSYAKTLASDKWDYAAAGYKLDTAKNATDPLSELSGTFGAQNAGVTVYLTHQTSTTTQTQTITRTINYLDPTTKELTSLTQTAELTRTVEEDLVTGAKTYSQWTTDT
;
A
#
# COMPACT_ATOMS: atom_id res chain seq x y z
N MET A 1 6.96 25.98 -1.27
CA MET A 1 8.25 26.69 -1.29
C MET A 1 8.19 27.66 -0.14
N GLY A 2 9.03 27.50 0.88
CA GLY A 2 9.16 28.45 1.97
C GLY A 2 10.43 29.26 1.72
N VAL A 3 10.34 30.59 1.78
CA VAL A 3 11.47 31.50 1.62
C VAL A 3 11.63 32.16 2.98
N ASP A 4 12.65 31.76 3.73
CA ASP A 4 13.01 32.43 4.98
C ASP A 4 14.17 33.39 4.69
N GLY A 5 13.92 34.68 4.91
CA GLY A 5 14.91 35.74 4.69
C GLY A 5 15.57 36.16 6.01
N TYR A 6 16.88 36.36 5.99
CA TYR A 6 17.61 37.02 7.07
C TYR A 6 18.04 38.41 6.61
N SER A 7 17.68 39.45 7.37
CA SER A 7 18.03 40.84 7.07
C SER A 7 19.17 41.30 7.96
N ILE A 8 20.28 41.74 7.37
CA ILE A 8 21.39 42.37 8.12
C ILE A 8 21.25 43.88 7.94
N GLY A 9 20.98 44.62 9.02
CA GLY A 9 20.80 46.08 8.96
C GLY A 9 22.11 46.83 8.71
N ALA A 10 22.01 47.99 8.06
CA ALA A 10 23.12 48.89 7.72
C ALA A 10 24.18 49.02 8.82
N MET A 11 25.40 48.55 8.54
CA MET A 11 26.56 48.74 9.40
C MET A 11 27.33 49.99 8.96
N ASN A 12 27.25 51.05 9.75
CA ASN A 12 27.93 52.31 9.46
C ASN A 12 29.38 52.27 10.00
N GLY A 13 30.37 52.34 9.11
CA GLY A 13 31.70 52.85 9.44
C GLY A 13 32.85 51.88 9.75
N ALA A 14 32.78 50.59 9.39
CA ALA A 14 33.93 49.70 9.52
C ALA A 14 34.16 48.86 8.25
N THR A 15 35.34 49.00 7.64
CA THR A 15 35.85 48.06 6.65
C THR A 15 36.10 46.72 7.33
N LEU A 16 35.11 45.84 7.27
CA LEU A 16 35.28 44.45 7.67
C LEU A 16 35.54 43.61 6.43
N SER A 17 36.77 43.11 6.31
CA SER A 17 37.16 42.03 5.40
C SER A 17 36.61 40.69 5.88
N THR A 18 35.36 40.62 6.32
CA THR A 18 34.70 39.35 6.60
C THR A 18 34.07 38.85 5.32
N GLN A 19 34.82 38.01 4.61
CA GLN A 19 34.23 37.05 3.69
C GLN A 19 33.31 36.16 4.55
N ILE A 20 32.00 36.38 4.51
CA ILE A 20 31.04 35.51 5.19
C ILE A 20 30.95 34.24 4.34
N THR A 21 31.68 33.22 4.73
CA THR A 21 31.56 31.88 4.14
C THR A 21 30.30 31.23 4.70
N PHE A 22 29.20 31.29 3.97
CA PHE A 22 28.04 30.45 4.27
C PHE A 22 28.36 29.01 3.83
N VAL A 23 28.37 28.09 4.79
CA VAL A 23 28.59 26.66 4.53
C VAL A 23 27.37 26.13 3.78
N ILE A 24 27.56 25.39 2.69
CA ILE A 24 26.52 24.52 2.12
C ILE A 24 26.28 23.43 3.17
N GLY A 25 25.36 23.70 4.09
CA GLY A 25 24.96 22.77 5.12
C GLY A 25 23.75 21.98 4.64
N GLU A 26 23.77 20.67 4.86
CA GLU A 26 22.52 19.93 4.96
C GLU A 26 21.78 20.47 6.18
N ASP A 27 20.58 21.03 5.99
CA ASP A 27 19.69 21.19 7.11
C ASP A 27 19.16 19.80 7.47
N GLY A 28 19.86 19.15 8.41
CA GLY A 28 19.51 17.83 8.91
C GLY A 28 18.11 17.75 9.53
N THR A 29 17.39 18.88 9.68
CA THR A 29 16.00 18.91 10.13
C THR A 29 14.98 18.90 8.99
N THR A 30 15.30 19.43 7.81
CA THR A 30 14.33 19.55 6.69
C THR A 30 14.61 18.64 5.51
N GLY A 31 15.81 18.06 5.39
CA GLY A 31 16.13 17.13 4.29
C GLY A 31 16.05 17.78 2.91
N LYS A 32 16.36 19.08 2.83
CA LYS A 32 16.40 19.89 1.61
C LYS A 32 17.83 20.39 1.37
N VAL A 33 18.15 20.67 0.11
CA VAL A 33 19.43 21.28 -0.27
C VAL A 33 19.28 22.79 -0.27
N VAL A 34 20.22 23.49 0.35
CA VAL A 34 20.30 24.96 0.34
C VAL A 34 21.17 25.41 -0.82
N GLU A 35 20.61 26.14 -1.77
CA GLU A 35 21.37 26.81 -2.83
C GLU A 35 21.51 28.30 -2.50
N ILE A 36 22.75 28.77 -2.35
CA ILE A 36 23.08 30.17 -2.07
C ILE A 36 23.26 30.88 -3.40
N VAL A 37 22.51 31.96 -3.62
CA VAL A 37 22.78 32.89 -4.74
C VAL A 37 24.01 33.72 -4.35
N PRO A 38 25.10 33.76 -5.16
CA PRO A 38 26.30 34.49 -4.78
C PRO A 38 26.02 35.99 -4.70
N ALA A 39 26.27 36.62 -3.54
CA ALA A 39 26.20 38.07 -3.41
C ALA A 39 27.60 38.71 -3.47
N GLN A 40 27.64 39.89 -4.09
CA GLN A 40 28.83 40.71 -4.27
C GLN A 40 29.39 41.24 -2.93
N THR A 41 30.66 41.65 -2.95
CA THR A 41 31.35 42.27 -1.80
C THR A 41 30.71 43.61 -1.46
N PRO A 42 30.12 43.82 -0.27
CA PRO A 42 29.58 45.12 0.12
C PRO A 42 30.71 46.14 0.27
N THR A 43 30.52 47.34 -0.29
CA THR A 43 31.41 48.50 -0.06
C THR A 43 30.80 49.47 0.94
N ALA A 44 31.65 50.24 1.63
CA ALA A 44 31.21 51.24 2.60
C ALA A 44 30.35 52.30 1.88
N ASN A 45 29.05 52.33 2.23
CA ASN A 45 27.95 53.19 1.72
C ASN A 45 26.88 52.49 0.86
N GLU A 46 26.85 51.16 0.77
CA GLU A 46 25.75 50.47 0.09
C GLU A 46 24.55 50.16 1.01
N LYS A 47 23.34 50.13 0.41
CA LYS A 47 22.04 49.87 1.08
C LYS A 47 21.99 48.46 1.68
N ASP A 48 21.03 48.24 2.59
CA ASP A 48 20.74 46.93 3.18
C ASP A 48 20.74 45.81 2.12
N TYR A 49 21.40 44.69 2.43
CA TYR A 49 21.44 43.50 1.60
C TYR A 49 20.54 42.41 2.18
N THR A 50 19.63 41.91 1.36
CA THR A 50 18.82 40.72 1.65
C THR A 50 19.41 39.51 0.94
N TRP A 51 19.62 38.43 1.70
CA TRP A 51 19.99 37.13 1.14
C TRP A 51 18.73 36.27 1.07
N GLU A 52 18.46 35.71 -0.11
CA GLU A 52 17.41 34.72 -0.29
C GLU A 52 18.03 33.32 -0.30
N TYR A 53 17.47 32.43 0.51
CA TYR A 53 17.81 31.01 0.48
C TYR A 53 16.75 30.25 -0.32
N VAL A 54 17.20 29.45 -1.28
CA VAL A 54 16.33 28.54 -2.04
C VAL A 54 16.55 27.13 -1.52
N TYR A 55 15.46 26.52 -1.03
CA TYR A 55 15.45 25.11 -0.64
C TYR A 55 14.96 24.24 -1.80
N SER A 56 15.80 23.30 -2.23
CA SER A 56 15.47 22.30 -3.24
C SER A 56 15.09 20.95 -2.60
N PRO A 57 14.00 20.29 -3.04
CA PRO A 57 13.66 18.94 -2.58
C PRO A 57 14.80 17.96 -2.87
N LYS A 58 15.11 17.09 -1.90
CA LYS A 58 16.15 16.06 -2.02
C LYS A 58 15.51 14.72 -2.39
N ALA A 59 16.24 13.87 -3.11
CA ALA A 59 15.84 12.49 -3.35
C ALA A 59 15.66 11.72 -2.03
N GLN A 60 14.58 10.95 -1.95
CA GLN A 60 14.18 10.16 -0.79
C GLN A 60 13.66 8.80 -1.26
N SER A 61 13.79 7.80 -0.40
CA SER A 61 13.24 6.46 -0.65
C SER A 61 12.98 5.71 0.64
N PHE A 62 12.05 4.76 0.59
CA PHE A 62 11.81 3.78 1.66
C PHE A 62 11.24 2.48 1.08
N THR A 63 11.28 1.41 1.87
CA THR A 63 10.69 0.12 1.50
C THR A 63 9.20 0.10 1.82
N VAL A 64 8.41 -0.39 0.87
CA VAL A 64 7.03 -0.82 1.07
C VAL A 64 7.04 -2.33 1.29
N THR A 65 6.48 -2.79 2.41
CA THR A 65 6.39 -4.21 2.75
C THR A 65 4.95 -4.70 2.73
N TYR A 66 4.75 -5.95 2.33
CA TYR A 66 3.43 -6.60 2.37
C TYR A 66 3.39 -7.67 3.45
N VAL A 67 2.32 -7.69 4.24
CA VAL A 67 2.08 -8.70 5.29
C VAL A 67 0.78 -9.41 5.00
N ASP A 68 0.82 -10.74 4.95
CA ASP A 68 -0.39 -11.56 5.03
C ASP A 68 -0.87 -11.58 6.47
N ASP A 69 -1.94 -10.85 6.74
CA ASP A 69 -2.54 -10.73 8.05
C ASP A 69 -3.26 -12.01 8.52
N THR A 70 -3.62 -12.88 7.57
CA THR A 70 -4.27 -14.16 7.85
C THR A 70 -3.32 -15.11 8.58
N THR A 71 -2.04 -15.08 8.19
CA THR A 71 -0.97 -15.95 8.74
C THR A 71 -0.02 -15.19 9.67
N GLY A 72 0.11 -13.88 9.49
CA GLY A 72 1.08 -13.01 10.16
C GLY A 72 2.45 -12.97 9.49
N GLU A 73 2.60 -13.53 8.29
CA GLU A 73 3.88 -13.62 7.58
C GLU A 73 4.09 -12.43 6.62
N GLU A 74 5.36 -12.00 6.49
CA GLU A 74 5.76 -11.00 5.51
C GLU A 74 5.97 -11.64 4.13
N LEU A 75 5.45 -11.01 3.10
CA LEU A 75 5.51 -11.46 1.70
C LEU A 75 6.73 -10.82 1.01
N THR A 76 7.93 -11.14 1.51
CA THR A 76 9.19 -10.45 1.15
C THR A 76 9.51 -10.43 -0.34
N ASP A 77 9.01 -11.40 -1.12
CA ASP A 77 9.19 -11.47 -2.58
C ASP A 77 8.40 -10.39 -3.35
N HIS A 78 7.55 -9.62 -2.65
CA HIS A 78 6.70 -8.58 -3.21
C HIS A 78 7.02 -7.17 -2.67
N ASP A 79 7.99 -7.06 -1.78
CA ASP A 79 8.46 -5.77 -1.29
C ASP A 79 9.09 -4.96 -2.41
N PHE A 80 8.95 -3.63 -2.33
CA PHE A 80 9.56 -2.74 -3.30
C PHE A 80 10.01 -1.41 -2.69
N THR A 81 10.97 -0.78 -3.35
CA THR A 81 11.45 0.54 -2.94
C THR A 81 10.64 1.64 -3.61
N LEU A 82 9.98 2.47 -2.82
CA LEU A 82 9.29 3.65 -3.30
C LEU A 82 10.24 4.85 -3.24
N SER A 83 10.41 5.54 -4.36
CA SER A 83 11.32 6.68 -4.48
C SER A 83 10.58 7.97 -4.81
N GLY A 84 11.11 9.09 -4.34
CA GLY A 84 10.56 10.41 -4.60
C GLY A 84 11.48 11.51 -4.09
N VAL A 85 10.89 12.66 -3.75
CA VAL A 85 11.64 13.78 -3.15
C VAL A 85 10.91 14.34 -1.94
N THR A 86 11.64 14.95 -1.01
CA THR A 86 11.12 15.50 0.24
C THR A 86 9.88 16.40 0.01
N ASP A 87 8.91 16.33 0.93
CA ASP A 87 7.60 17.01 0.93
C ASP A 87 6.65 16.62 -0.21
N ARG A 88 7.01 15.67 -1.09
CA ARG A 88 6.09 15.15 -2.12
C ARG A 88 5.29 13.98 -1.59
N SER A 89 4.02 13.95 -1.99
CA SER A 89 3.16 12.81 -1.67
C SER A 89 3.59 11.57 -2.43
N TYR A 90 3.53 10.41 -1.76
CA TYR A 90 3.82 9.12 -2.35
C TYR A 90 2.58 8.30 -2.76
N ALA A 91 1.37 8.78 -2.45
CA ALA A 91 0.13 8.01 -2.60
C ALA A 91 -0.11 7.48 -4.03
N LYS A 92 0.16 8.33 -5.04
CA LYS A 92 -0.02 7.97 -6.44
C LYS A 92 0.97 6.88 -6.88
N THR A 93 2.24 7.01 -6.51
CA THR A 93 3.29 6.06 -6.87
C THR A 93 3.09 4.73 -6.15
N LEU A 94 2.67 4.76 -4.87
CA LEU A 94 2.31 3.56 -4.13
C LEU A 94 1.19 2.79 -4.85
N ALA A 95 0.14 3.48 -5.30
CA ALA A 95 -0.98 2.83 -5.98
C ALA A 95 -0.66 2.31 -7.39
N SER A 96 0.29 2.94 -8.10
CA SER A 96 0.70 2.53 -9.45
C SER A 96 1.68 1.38 -9.44
N ASP A 97 2.63 1.40 -8.51
CA ASP A 97 3.78 0.48 -8.50
C ASP A 97 3.51 -0.77 -7.64
N LYS A 98 2.36 -0.80 -6.95
CA LYS A 98 1.95 -1.93 -6.11
C LYS A 98 1.97 -3.25 -6.89
N TRP A 99 2.27 -4.31 -6.16
CA TRP A 99 1.97 -5.66 -6.57
C TRP A 99 0.45 -5.85 -6.78
N ASP A 100 0.06 -6.63 -7.79
CA ASP A 100 -1.34 -7.02 -8.02
C ASP A 100 -1.76 -8.16 -7.09
N TYR A 101 -1.80 -7.85 -5.79
CA TYR A 101 -2.19 -8.78 -4.74
C TYR A 101 -3.63 -9.31 -4.94
N ALA A 102 -4.49 -8.54 -5.61
CA ALA A 102 -5.85 -8.97 -5.93
C ALA A 102 -5.85 -10.17 -6.88
N ALA A 103 -4.99 -10.17 -7.90
CA ALA A 103 -4.80 -11.31 -8.79
C ALA A 103 -4.20 -12.53 -8.09
N ALA A 104 -3.47 -12.32 -6.99
CA ALA A 104 -2.91 -13.38 -6.15
C ALA A 104 -3.87 -13.89 -5.07
N GLY A 105 -5.13 -13.42 -5.04
CA GLY A 105 -6.14 -13.89 -4.08
C GLY A 105 -6.17 -13.12 -2.76
N TYR A 106 -5.50 -11.97 -2.66
CA TYR A 106 -5.50 -11.12 -1.45
C TYR A 106 -6.40 -9.89 -1.60
N LYS A 107 -6.81 -9.29 -0.48
CA LYS A 107 -7.48 -7.98 -0.41
C LYS A 107 -6.89 -7.16 0.74
N LEU A 108 -7.07 -5.83 0.73
CA LEU A 108 -6.62 -4.99 1.85
C LEU A 108 -7.31 -5.38 3.14
N ASP A 109 -6.53 -5.43 4.23
CA ASP A 109 -7.11 -5.39 5.57
C ASP A 109 -7.47 -3.95 5.93
N THR A 110 -8.74 -3.60 5.80
CA THR A 110 -9.22 -2.24 6.11
C THR A 110 -9.13 -1.90 7.60
N ALA A 111 -9.08 -2.89 8.49
CA ALA A 111 -8.93 -2.65 9.93
C ALA A 111 -7.52 -2.16 10.28
N LYS A 112 -6.49 -2.68 9.60
CA LYS A 112 -5.09 -2.32 9.85
C LYS A 112 -4.56 -1.19 8.97
N ASN A 113 -4.99 -1.12 7.71
CA ASN A 113 -4.58 -0.04 6.80
C ASN A 113 -5.46 1.20 6.92
N ALA A 114 -6.63 1.11 7.56
CA ALA A 114 -7.65 2.17 7.70
C ALA A 114 -8.27 2.71 6.39
N THR A 115 -7.76 2.30 5.22
CA THR A 115 -8.15 2.82 3.91
C THR A 115 -8.34 1.70 2.88
N ASP A 116 -9.28 1.88 1.96
CA ASP A 116 -9.47 1.08 0.74
C ASP A 116 -10.22 1.95 -0.27
N PRO A 117 -9.62 2.30 -1.43
CA PRO A 117 -8.46 1.68 -2.11
C PRO A 117 -7.07 2.08 -1.56
N LEU A 118 -6.03 1.30 -1.93
CA LEU A 118 -4.63 1.57 -1.52
C LEU A 118 -4.15 3.00 -1.84
N SER A 119 -4.73 3.65 -2.87
CA SER A 119 -4.41 5.05 -3.21
C SER A 119 -4.78 6.06 -2.12
N GLU A 120 -5.60 5.68 -1.15
CA GLU A 120 -5.91 6.50 0.02
C GLU A 120 -4.85 6.37 1.13
N LEU A 121 -4.05 5.29 1.11
CA LEU A 121 -2.88 5.17 1.98
C LEU A 121 -1.83 6.19 1.52
N SER A 122 -1.75 7.29 2.25
CA SER A 122 -1.05 8.49 1.81
C SER A 122 -0.12 9.05 2.88
N GLY A 123 0.86 9.81 2.42
CA GLY A 123 1.84 10.52 3.23
C GLY A 123 2.81 11.24 2.32
N THR A 124 3.86 11.81 2.89
CA THR A 124 4.91 12.54 2.17
C THR A 124 6.28 11.98 2.48
N PHE A 125 7.19 12.04 1.51
CA PHE A 125 8.60 11.77 1.80
C PHE A 125 9.14 12.80 2.78
N GLY A 126 9.57 12.33 3.96
CA GLY A 126 10.25 13.14 4.96
C GLY A 126 11.76 13.16 4.75
N ALA A 127 12.45 13.94 5.60
CA ALA A 127 13.91 13.91 5.69
C ALA A 127 14.44 12.54 6.16
N GLN A 128 13.64 11.87 7.00
CA GLN A 128 13.77 10.47 7.38
C GLN A 128 12.43 9.78 7.11
N ASN A 129 12.47 8.59 6.53
CA ASN A 129 11.27 7.85 6.16
C ASN A 129 11.21 6.54 6.94
N ALA A 130 10.10 6.31 7.65
CA ALA A 130 9.73 4.96 8.03
C ALA A 130 9.18 4.23 6.79
N GLY A 131 9.40 2.93 6.70
CA GLY A 131 8.77 2.11 5.66
C GLY A 131 7.25 2.14 5.77
N VAL A 132 6.57 1.74 4.69
CA VAL A 132 5.11 1.58 4.66
C VAL A 132 4.81 0.09 4.67
N THR A 133 4.01 -0.38 5.62
CA THR A 133 3.54 -1.76 5.65
C THR A 133 2.09 -1.82 5.19
N VAL A 134 1.81 -2.70 4.24
CA VAL A 134 0.48 -2.95 3.69
C VAL A 134 0.00 -4.32 4.17
N TYR A 135 -1.05 -4.32 4.99
CA TYR A 135 -1.64 -5.56 5.52
C TYR A 135 -2.71 -6.11 4.56
N LEU A 136 -2.66 -7.40 4.28
CA LEU A 136 -3.54 -8.08 3.33
C LEU A 136 -4.25 -9.25 4.01
N THR A 137 -5.48 -9.54 3.65
CA THR A 137 -6.19 -10.77 4.04
C THR A 137 -6.53 -11.59 2.82
N HIS A 138 -6.74 -12.89 2.99
CA HIS A 138 -7.18 -13.74 1.88
C HIS A 138 -8.59 -13.37 1.40
N GLN A 139 -8.79 -13.40 0.09
CA GLN A 139 -10.11 -13.44 -0.53
C GLN A 139 -10.66 -14.86 -0.46
N THR A 140 -11.98 -14.99 -0.38
CA THR A 140 -12.66 -16.27 -0.46
C THR A 140 -13.63 -16.29 -1.64
N SER A 141 -13.82 -17.47 -2.22
CA SER A 141 -14.82 -17.72 -3.25
C SER A 141 -15.82 -18.75 -2.76
N THR A 142 -17.09 -18.53 -3.06
CA THR A 142 -18.19 -19.38 -2.62
C THR A 142 -18.88 -20.00 -3.81
N THR A 143 -18.97 -21.33 -3.81
CA THR A 143 -19.67 -22.11 -4.85
C THR A 143 -20.67 -23.08 -4.23
N THR A 144 -21.63 -23.54 -5.02
CA THR A 144 -22.59 -24.57 -4.61
C THR A 144 -22.21 -25.89 -5.25
N GLN A 145 -22.09 -26.94 -4.44
CA GLN A 145 -21.95 -28.31 -4.91
C GLN A 145 -23.29 -29.03 -4.79
N THR A 146 -23.69 -29.75 -5.84
CA THR A 146 -24.89 -30.58 -5.87
C THR A 146 -24.53 -32.05 -5.93
N GLN A 147 -25.38 -32.90 -5.34
CA GLN A 147 -25.28 -34.35 -5.39
C GLN A 147 -26.68 -34.94 -5.49
N THR A 148 -26.94 -35.70 -6.55
CA THR A 148 -28.17 -36.48 -6.66
C THR A 148 -28.01 -37.81 -5.93
N ILE A 149 -28.95 -38.14 -5.06
CA ILE A 149 -29.12 -39.48 -4.48
C ILE A 149 -30.29 -40.18 -5.18
N THR A 150 -30.16 -41.49 -5.39
CA THR A 150 -31.16 -42.29 -6.12
C THR A 150 -31.60 -43.49 -5.28
N ARG A 151 -32.91 -43.64 -5.10
CA ARG A 151 -33.55 -44.82 -4.51
C ARG A 151 -34.27 -45.59 -5.62
N THR A 152 -33.88 -46.83 -5.83
CA THR A 152 -34.57 -47.76 -6.75
C THR A 152 -35.32 -48.81 -5.95
N ILE A 153 -36.62 -48.93 -6.20
CA ILE A 153 -37.50 -49.92 -5.58
C ILE A 153 -37.83 -50.97 -6.63
N ASN A 154 -37.40 -52.21 -6.40
CA ASN A 154 -37.64 -53.32 -7.31
C ASN A 154 -38.82 -54.16 -6.84
N TYR A 155 -39.72 -54.46 -7.76
CA TYR A 155 -40.90 -55.29 -7.57
C TYR A 155 -40.76 -56.53 -8.45
N LEU A 156 -40.77 -57.71 -7.85
CA LEU A 156 -40.78 -58.98 -8.56
C LEU A 156 -42.21 -59.53 -8.60
N ASP A 157 -42.78 -59.71 -9.79
CA ASP A 157 -44.06 -60.39 -9.94
C ASP A 157 -43.89 -61.88 -9.58
N PRO A 158 -44.62 -62.42 -8.60
CA PRO A 158 -44.46 -63.80 -8.17
C PRO A 158 -44.96 -64.82 -9.21
N THR A 159 -45.83 -64.41 -10.12
CA THR A 159 -46.46 -65.24 -11.15
C THR A 159 -45.66 -65.21 -12.45
N THR A 160 -45.38 -64.02 -12.99
CA THR A 160 -44.68 -63.86 -14.27
C THR A 160 -43.16 -63.87 -14.12
N LYS A 161 -42.65 -63.73 -12.88
CA LYS A 161 -41.22 -63.55 -12.55
C LYS A 161 -40.60 -62.29 -13.16
N GLU A 162 -41.42 -61.34 -13.59
CA GLU A 162 -40.97 -60.06 -14.15
C GLU A 162 -40.48 -59.12 -13.04
N LEU A 163 -39.39 -58.40 -13.31
CA LEU A 163 -38.81 -57.41 -12.41
C LEU A 163 -39.12 -56.00 -12.92
N THR A 164 -39.85 -55.22 -12.13
CA THR A 164 -40.17 -53.82 -12.42
C THR A 164 -39.51 -52.90 -11.40
N SER A 165 -38.95 -51.77 -11.84
CA SER A 165 -38.27 -50.82 -10.95
C SER A 165 -38.97 -49.46 -10.92
N LEU A 166 -39.15 -48.89 -9.73
CA LEU A 166 -39.51 -47.49 -9.53
C LEU A 166 -38.28 -46.73 -9.01
N THR A 167 -37.89 -45.68 -9.72
CA THR A 167 -36.76 -44.83 -9.33
C THR A 167 -37.25 -43.52 -8.73
N GLN A 168 -36.66 -43.12 -7.62
CA GLN A 168 -36.86 -41.84 -6.95
C GLN A 168 -35.52 -41.15 -6.77
N THR A 169 -35.47 -39.85 -7.00
CA THR A 169 -34.27 -39.04 -6.86
C THR A 169 -34.50 -37.94 -5.84
N ALA A 170 -33.44 -37.57 -5.13
CA ALA A 170 -33.40 -36.35 -4.34
C ALA A 170 -32.09 -35.64 -4.61
N GLU A 171 -32.13 -34.31 -4.67
CA GLU A 171 -30.94 -33.48 -4.80
C GLU A 171 -30.51 -32.98 -3.43
N LEU A 172 -29.22 -33.09 -3.16
CA LEU A 172 -28.56 -32.51 -2.01
C LEU A 172 -27.66 -31.38 -2.50
N THR A 173 -27.63 -30.28 -1.77
CA THR A 173 -26.77 -29.14 -2.04
C THR A 173 -25.90 -28.84 -0.82
N ARG A 174 -24.69 -28.32 -1.04
CA ARG A 174 -23.86 -27.73 0.02
C ARG A 174 -23.05 -26.56 -0.51
N THR A 175 -22.72 -25.62 0.37
CA THR A 175 -21.82 -24.52 0.07
C THR A 175 -20.37 -24.98 0.22
N VAL A 176 -19.52 -24.57 -0.72
CA VAL A 176 -18.08 -24.74 -0.71
C VAL A 176 -17.44 -23.37 -0.69
N GLU A 177 -16.70 -23.05 0.36
CA GLU A 177 -15.90 -21.84 0.45
C GLU A 177 -14.43 -22.21 0.20
N GLU A 178 -13.78 -21.51 -0.72
CA GLU A 178 -12.39 -21.70 -1.12
C GLU A 178 -11.58 -20.45 -0.80
N ASP A 179 -10.48 -20.65 -0.06
CA ASP A 179 -9.46 -19.64 0.16
C ASP A 179 -8.62 -19.48 -1.13
N LEU A 180 -8.58 -18.27 -1.71
CA LEU A 180 -8.00 -18.05 -3.03
C LEU A 180 -6.48 -17.99 -3.06
N VAL A 181 -5.82 -17.91 -1.89
CA VAL A 181 -4.36 -17.94 -1.77
C VAL A 181 -3.88 -19.39 -1.63
N THR A 182 -4.53 -20.15 -0.75
CA THR A 182 -4.09 -21.50 -0.37
C THR A 182 -4.80 -22.61 -1.14
N GLY A 183 -5.96 -22.32 -1.75
CA GLY A 183 -6.86 -23.31 -2.35
C GLY A 183 -7.58 -24.19 -1.32
N ALA A 184 -7.47 -23.89 -0.02
CA ALA A 184 -8.12 -24.64 1.03
C ALA A 184 -9.65 -24.51 0.94
N LYS A 185 -10.36 -25.63 1.11
CA LYS A 185 -11.82 -25.70 0.99
C LYS A 185 -12.48 -26.06 2.30
N THR A 186 -13.53 -25.32 2.64
CA THR A 186 -14.45 -25.68 3.72
C THR A 186 -15.83 -26.00 3.13
N TYR A 187 -16.52 -26.94 3.76
CA TYR A 187 -17.78 -27.48 3.26
C TYR A 187 -18.86 -27.34 4.32
N SER A 188 -20.01 -26.78 3.92
CA SER A 188 -21.19 -26.80 4.78
C SER A 188 -21.76 -28.21 4.92
N GLN A 189 -22.72 -28.36 5.85
CA GLN A 189 -23.58 -29.53 5.87
C GLN A 189 -24.39 -29.61 4.57
N TRP A 190 -24.72 -30.83 4.17
CA TRP A 190 -25.65 -31.07 3.07
C TRP A 190 -27.06 -30.65 3.48
N THR A 191 -27.75 -29.98 2.57
CA THR A 191 -29.16 -29.62 2.66
C THR A 191 -29.93 -30.26 1.52
N THR A 192 -31.19 -30.61 1.74
CA THR A 192 -32.12 -30.93 0.66
C THR A 192 -32.77 -29.64 0.17
N ASP A 193 -33.08 -29.54 -1.12
CA ASP A 193 -33.99 -28.50 -1.58
C ASP A 193 -35.32 -28.56 -0.79
N THR A 194 -35.84 -27.39 -0.42
CA THR A 194 -37.09 -27.26 0.37
C THR A 194 -38.32 -27.37 -0.51
#